data_AF-A0AB36THM3-F1
#
_entry.id   AF-A0AB36THM3-F1
#
_cell.length_a   1.000
_cell.length_b   1.000
_cell.length_c   1.000
_cell.angle_alpha   90.00
_cell.angle_beta   90.00
_cell.angle_gamma   90.00
#
_symmetry.space_group_name_H-M   'P 1'
#
loop_
_entity.id
_entity.type
_entity.pdbx_description
1 polymer ?
#
loop_
_entity_poly.entity_id
_entity_poly.type
_entity_poly.pdbx_seq_one_letter_code
_entity_poly.pdbx_strand_id
1 'polypeptide(L)'
;MEFASYGFEVYTSEVDDHGIDFIAKTKSGVFLEIQVKSIRKLSYVFVQKEKWNIESPNTYLALLIFEDGKFPESYLIPATAWKTPNELFCDRDYVGLKSKLEYGLNISKKNMKLLQEYKMEDVIKDCKVKF
;
A
#
# COMPACT_ATOMS: atom_id res chain seq x y z
N MET A 1 -8.75 11.51 3.52
CA MET A 1 -8.53 12.53 4.58
C MET A 1 -7.52 12.09 5.64
N GLU A 2 -7.19 10.80 5.78
CA GLU A 2 -6.24 10.30 6.81
C GLU A 2 -4.85 10.96 6.73
N PHE A 3 -4.19 10.97 5.56
CA PHE A 3 -2.89 11.66 5.37
C PHE A 3 -2.92 13.15 5.71
N ALA A 4 -3.98 13.86 5.32
CA ALA A 4 -4.14 15.28 5.65
C ALA A 4 -4.25 15.51 7.16
N SER A 5 -4.89 14.60 7.91
CA SER A 5 -4.95 14.69 9.38
C SER A 5 -3.56 14.55 10.04
N TYR A 6 -2.63 13.87 9.38
CA TYR A 6 -1.23 13.80 9.80
C TYR A 6 -0.39 15.02 9.34
N GLY A 7 -0.99 15.98 8.63
CA GLY A 7 -0.34 17.21 8.18
C GLY A 7 0.41 17.08 6.86
N PHE A 8 0.03 16.12 6.01
CA PHE A 8 0.54 15.97 4.65
C PHE A 8 -0.29 16.85 3.71
N GLU A 9 0.37 17.41 2.69
CA GLU A 9 -0.34 17.99 1.54
C GLU A 9 -0.72 16.84 0.59
N VAL A 10 -1.97 16.79 0.14
CA VAL A 10 -2.47 15.70 -0.72
C VAL A 10 -2.83 16.27 -2.09
N TYR A 11 -2.26 15.66 -3.14
CA TYR A 11 -2.51 16.01 -4.54
C TYR A 11 -3.11 14.81 -5.26
N THR A 12 -4.26 14.99 -5.88
CA THR A 12 -4.92 13.95 -6.69
C THR A 12 -4.63 14.18 -8.16
N SER A 13 -4.51 13.12 -8.95
CA SER A 13 -4.45 13.27 -10.40
C SER A 13 -5.84 13.57 -10.96
N GLU A 14 -5.91 14.40 -12.00
CA GLU A 14 -7.15 14.61 -12.76
C GLU A 14 -7.41 13.45 -13.74
N VAL A 15 -6.36 12.70 -14.09
CA VAL A 15 -6.40 11.56 -15.01
C VAL A 15 -5.81 10.34 -14.30
N ASP A 16 -6.53 9.21 -14.33
CA ASP A 16 -6.14 7.95 -13.68
C ASP A 16 -5.71 6.91 -14.71
N ASP A 17 -4.42 6.86 -15.03
CA ASP A 17 -3.81 5.84 -15.87
C ASP A 17 -2.55 5.21 -15.26
N HIS A 18 -2.00 5.76 -14.18
CA HIS A 18 -0.70 5.36 -13.62
C HIS A 18 -0.78 4.33 -12.47
N GLY A 19 -1.97 4.02 -11.94
CA GLY A 19 -2.12 3.06 -10.83
C GLY A 19 -1.78 3.63 -9.45
N ILE A 20 -1.49 4.93 -9.38
CA ILE A 20 -1.33 5.72 -8.15
C ILE A 20 -2.57 6.58 -8.00
N ASP A 21 -3.24 6.49 -6.85
CA ASP A 21 -4.49 7.20 -6.59
C ASP A 21 -4.25 8.66 -6.19
N PHE A 22 -3.15 8.93 -5.45
CA PHE A 22 -2.76 10.30 -5.09
C PHE A 22 -1.29 10.39 -4.68
N ILE A 23 -0.79 11.61 -4.61
CA ILE A 23 0.51 11.97 -4.05
C ILE A 23 0.31 12.62 -2.69
N ALA A 24 1.08 12.18 -1.69
CA ALA A 24 1.14 12.82 -0.38
C ALA A 24 2.52 13.43 -0.16
N LYS A 25 2.60 14.73 0.10
CA LYS A 25 3.85 15.40 0.42
C LYS A 25 4.01 15.54 1.93
N THR A 26 5.14 15.06 2.44
CA THR A 26 5.52 15.19 3.84
C THR A 26 5.85 16.64 4.21
N LYS A 27 5.92 16.95 5.51
CA LYS A 27 6.36 18.27 5.98
C LYS A 27 7.79 18.63 5.55
N SER A 28 8.66 17.63 5.39
CA SER A 28 10.03 17.78 4.88
C SER A 28 10.10 17.93 3.36
N GLY A 29 8.97 17.88 2.65
CA GLY A 29 8.89 18.09 1.21
C GLY A 29 9.10 16.84 0.36
N VAL A 30 9.14 15.65 0.97
CA VAL A 30 9.22 14.37 0.25
C VAL A 30 7.85 14.03 -0.32
N PHE A 31 7.80 13.68 -1.61
CA PHE A 31 6.58 13.22 -2.27
C PHE A 31 6.46 11.70 -2.19
N LEU A 32 5.33 11.23 -1.68
CA LEU A 32 4.98 9.82 -1.60
C LEU A 32 3.90 9.50 -2.62
N GLU A 33 4.10 8.46 -3.42
CA GLU A 33 3.11 7.93 -4.34
C GLU A 33 2.25 6.90 -3.62
N ILE A 34 0.94 7.13 -3.52
CA ILE A 34 0.04 6.27 -2.77
C ILE A 34 -0.94 5.58 -3.70
N GLN A 35 -0.90 4.26 -3.72
CA GLN A 35 -1.99 3.43 -4.26
C GLN A 35 -2.89 2.97 -3.12
N VAL A 36 -4.20 3.04 -3.29
CA VAL A 36 -5.21 2.68 -2.29
C VAL A 36 -5.88 1.38 -2.68
N LYS A 37 -6.02 0.48 -1.70
CA LYS A 37 -6.88 -0.71 -1.81
C LYS A 37 -7.75 -0.81 -0.57
N SER A 38 -8.96 -1.31 -0.75
CA SER A 38 -9.85 -1.60 0.37
C SER A 38 -10.49 -2.98 0.23
N ILE A 39 -10.69 -3.64 1.36
CA ILE A 39 -11.37 -4.94 1.46
C ILE A 39 -12.32 -4.95 2.65
N ARG A 40 -13.40 -5.74 2.56
CA ARG A 40 -14.37 -5.96 3.67
C ARG A 40 -14.23 -7.32 4.36
N LYS A 41 -13.47 -8.23 3.75
CA LYS A 41 -13.19 -9.57 4.24
C LYS A 41 -11.76 -9.89 3.89
N LEU A 42 -11.10 -10.69 4.71
CA LEU A 42 -9.74 -11.15 4.42
C LEU A 42 -9.72 -11.86 3.06
N SER A 43 -9.00 -11.29 2.11
CA SER A 43 -8.96 -11.74 0.72
C SER A 43 -7.61 -11.43 0.10
N TYR A 44 -7.35 -12.00 -1.07
CA TYR A 44 -6.21 -11.62 -1.87
C TYR A 44 -6.41 -10.22 -2.47
N VAL A 45 -5.39 -9.37 -2.37
CA VAL A 45 -5.32 -8.03 -3.00
C VAL A 45 -4.08 -8.01 -3.88
N PHE A 46 -4.10 -7.31 -5.00
CA PHE A 46 -2.94 -7.21 -5.87
C PHE A 46 -2.83 -5.86 -6.56
N VAL A 47 -1.62 -5.61 -7.07
CA VAL A 47 -1.25 -4.48 -7.93
C VAL A 47 -0.52 -5.03 -9.15
N GLN A 48 -0.71 -4.41 -10.32
CA GLN A 48 -0.07 -4.86 -11.56
C GLN A 48 1.41 -4.44 -11.54
N LYS A 49 2.33 -5.36 -11.87
CA LYS A 49 3.78 -5.08 -11.85
C LYS A 49 4.15 -3.90 -12.76
N GLU A 50 3.48 -3.77 -13.91
CA GLU A 50 3.71 -2.68 -14.87
C GLU A 50 3.49 -1.28 -14.28
N LYS A 51 2.70 -1.17 -13.21
CA LYS A 51 2.33 0.09 -12.54
C LYS A 51 2.89 0.19 -11.12
N TRP A 52 3.69 -0.79 -10.68
CA TRP A 52 4.15 -0.91 -9.31
C TRP A 52 5.67 -1.04 -9.23
N ASN A 53 6.34 0.07 -8.95
CA ASN A 53 7.79 0.11 -8.87
C ASN A 53 8.29 -0.29 -7.47
N ILE A 54 8.67 -1.57 -7.30
CA ILE A 54 9.22 -2.09 -6.04
C ILE A 54 10.61 -1.55 -5.70
N GLU A 55 11.29 -0.89 -6.62
CA GLU A 55 12.58 -0.23 -6.37
C GLU A 55 12.43 1.14 -5.71
N SER A 56 11.25 1.75 -5.82
CA SER A 56 10.98 3.08 -5.27
C SER A 56 10.86 3.04 -3.74
N PRO A 57 11.64 3.83 -2.99
CA PRO A 57 11.47 3.97 -1.55
C PRO A 57 10.26 4.84 -1.17
N ASN A 58 9.66 5.55 -2.13
CA ASN A 58 8.62 6.55 -1.89
C ASN A 58 7.23 6.10 -2.38
N THR A 59 7.09 4.88 -2.89
CA THR A 59 5.82 4.34 -3.38
C THR A 59 5.23 3.41 -2.31
N TYR A 60 3.96 3.60 -1.97
CA TYR A 60 3.29 2.91 -0.88
C TYR A 60 1.89 2.46 -1.24
N LEU A 61 1.48 1.31 -0.68
CA LEU A 61 0.12 0.81 -0.75
C LEU A 61 -0.59 1.14 0.57
N ALA A 62 -1.59 2.01 0.51
CA ALA A 62 -2.54 2.24 1.58
C ALA A 62 -3.64 1.18 1.51
N LEU A 63 -3.64 0.24 2.45
CA LEU A 63 -4.65 -0.82 2.55
C LEU A 63 -5.63 -0.51 3.68
N LEU A 64 -6.92 -0.51 3.37
CA LEU A 64 -8.01 -0.35 4.32
C LEU A 64 -8.78 -1.66 4.46
N ILE A 65 -8.83 -2.22 5.68
CA ILE A 65 -9.61 -3.41 5.99
C ILE A 65 -10.84 -2.99 6.81
N PHE A 66 -12.02 -3.14 6.22
CA PHE A 66 -13.29 -2.81 6.83
C PHE A 66 -13.91 -4.03 7.50
N GLU A 67 -14.46 -3.82 8.71
CA GLU A 67 -15.30 -4.77 9.42
C GLU A 67 -16.56 -4.03 9.90
N ASP A 68 -17.71 -4.70 9.87
CA ASP A 68 -18.98 -4.09 10.22
C ASP A 68 -18.97 -3.54 11.66
N GLY A 69 -19.39 -2.28 11.82
CA GLY A 69 -19.47 -1.62 13.12
C GLY A 69 -18.12 -1.16 13.71
N LYS A 70 -17.01 -1.27 12.95
CA LYS A 70 -15.68 -0.80 13.38
C LYS A 70 -15.11 0.24 12.42
N PHE A 71 -14.19 1.04 12.93
CA PHE A 71 -13.31 1.84 12.06
C PHE A 71 -12.39 0.89 11.26
N PRO A 72 -12.06 1.24 10.01
CA PRO A 72 -11.18 0.40 9.20
C PRO A 72 -9.80 0.29 9.84
N GLU A 73 -9.21 -0.89 9.76
CA GLU A 73 -7.78 -1.04 10.02
C GLU A 73 -7.00 -0.54 8.81
N SER A 74 -6.21 0.53 9.01
CA SER A 74 -5.38 1.14 7.98
C SER A 74 -3.93 0.66 8.06
N TYR A 75 -3.37 0.28 6.92
CA TYR A 75 -1.97 -0.12 6.76
C TYR A 75 -1.31 0.67 5.64
N LEU A 76 -0.02 0.95 5.80
CA LEU A 76 0.78 1.65 4.81
C LEU A 76 2.04 0.83 4.51
N ILE A 77 2.05 0.18 3.35
CA ILE A 77 3.05 -0.83 3.00
C ILE A 77 3.97 -0.26 1.93
N PRO A 78 5.30 -0.19 2.14
CA PRO A 78 6.21 0.28 1.11
C PRO A 78 6.29 -0.71 -0.06
N ALA A 79 6.40 -0.22 -1.29
CA ALA A 79 6.53 -1.07 -2.48
C ALA A 79 7.74 -2.01 -2.39
N THR A 80 8.81 -1.57 -1.71
CA THR A 80 10.02 -2.36 -1.44
C THR A 80 9.77 -3.63 -0.62
N ALA A 81 8.64 -3.76 0.09
CA ALA A 81 8.31 -4.97 0.85
C ALA A 81 8.24 -6.22 -0.05
N TRP A 82 7.88 -6.07 -1.32
CA TRP A 82 7.84 -7.17 -2.29
C TRP A 82 9.21 -7.63 -2.79
N LYS A 83 10.30 -6.93 -2.46
CA LYS A 83 11.67 -7.40 -2.74
C LYS A 83 12.05 -8.64 -1.93
N THR A 84 11.37 -8.86 -0.80
CA THR A 84 11.56 -10.02 0.07
C THR A 84 10.22 -10.73 0.25
N PRO A 85 9.73 -11.47 -0.76
CA PRO A 85 8.45 -12.18 -0.69
C PRO A 85 8.37 -13.11 0.53
N ASN A 86 7.18 -13.23 1.09
CA ASN A 86 6.90 -14.09 2.24
C ASN A 86 5.43 -14.57 2.20
N GLU A 87 4.92 -15.15 3.29
CA GLU A 87 3.55 -15.65 3.33
C GLU A 87 2.48 -14.57 3.07
N LEU A 88 2.78 -13.30 3.39
CA LEU A 88 1.94 -12.13 3.15
C LEU A 88 2.20 -11.54 1.74
N PHE A 89 3.46 -11.31 1.37
CA PHE A 89 3.85 -10.69 0.09
C PHE A 89 4.10 -11.74 -0.98
N CYS A 90 3.19 -11.81 -1.96
CA CYS A 90 3.28 -12.73 -3.08
C CYS A 90 3.86 -12.04 -4.32
N ASP A 91 4.80 -12.72 -4.96
CA ASP A 91 5.27 -12.38 -6.30
C ASP A 91 4.73 -13.43 -7.29
N ARG A 92 3.91 -13.02 -8.26
CA ARG A 92 3.30 -13.93 -9.24
C ARG A 92 3.72 -13.60 -10.66
N ASP A 93 4.61 -14.44 -11.17
CA ASP A 93 4.98 -14.52 -12.57
C ASP A 93 4.19 -15.62 -13.28
N TYR A 94 3.13 -15.25 -13.98
CA TYR A 94 2.34 -16.20 -14.75
C TYR A 94 3.03 -16.51 -16.08
N VAL A 95 3.45 -17.76 -16.28
CA VAL A 95 4.03 -18.22 -17.56
C VAL A 95 2.93 -18.84 -18.42
N GLY A 96 2.71 -18.29 -19.62
CA GLY A 96 1.77 -18.85 -20.61
C GLY A 96 0.28 -18.57 -20.36
N LEU A 97 -0.05 -17.68 -19.40
CA LEU A 97 -1.44 -17.26 -19.14
C LEU A 97 -1.68 -15.83 -19.66
N LYS A 98 -2.97 -15.51 -19.92
CA LYS A 98 -3.39 -14.19 -20.41
C LYS A 98 -3.32 -13.10 -19.33
N SER A 99 -3.27 -13.47 -18.06
CA SER A 99 -3.26 -12.53 -16.92
C SER A 99 -1.96 -11.75 -16.87
N LYS A 100 -2.05 -10.45 -16.56
CA LYS A 100 -0.88 -9.61 -16.31
C LYS A 100 -0.16 -10.05 -15.03
N LEU A 101 1.14 -9.79 -14.97
CA LEU A 101 1.97 -10.06 -13.80
C LEU A 101 1.53 -9.16 -12.64
N GLU A 102 1.60 -9.70 -11.42
CA GLU A 102 1.09 -8.99 -10.24
C GLU A 102 1.96 -9.20 -8.99
N TYR A 103 1.95 -8.17 -8.15
CA TYR A 103 2.40 -8.23 -6.77
C TYR A 103 1.17 -8.33 -5.87
N GLY A 104 1.13 -9.36 -5.03
CA GLY A 104 -0.03 -9.70 -4.23
C GLY A 104 0.17 -9.57 -2.73
N LEU A 105 -0.94 -9.41 -2.03
CA LEU A 105 -1.09 -9.48 -0.59
C LEU A 105 -2.05 -10.62 -0.26
N ASN A 106 -1.52 -11.67 0.34
CA ASN A 106 -2.30 -12.78 0.86
C ASN A 106 -2.79 -12.46 2.27
N ILE A 107 -3.91 -11.75 2.36
CA ILE A 107 -4.48 -11.32 3.63
C ILE A 107 -5.33 -12.48 4.17
N SER A 108 -4.81 -13.14 5.19
CA SER A 108 -5.43 -14.26 5.88
C SER A 108 -5.27 -14.09 7.38
N LYS A 109 -6.07 -14.80 8.19
CA LYS A 109 -5.96 -14.75 9.66
C LYS A 109 -4.53 -15.04 10.14
N LYS A 110 -3.83 -15.98 9.50
CA LYS A 110 -2.44 -16.35 9.82
C LYS A 110 -1.46 -15.21 9.54
N ASN A 111 -1.68 -14.49 8.44
CA ASN A 111 -0.77 -13.47 7.94
C ASN A 111 -1.03 -12.08 8.55
N MET A 112 -2.15 -11.89 9.25
CA MET A 112 -2.45 -10.61 9.92
C MET A 112 -1.33 -10.14 10.83
N LYS A 113 -0.62 -11.06 11.50
CA LYS A 113 0.53 -10.73 12.36
C LYS A 113 1.68 -10.06 11.58
N LEU A 114 1.92 -10.48 10.33
CA LEU A 114 2.94 -9.89 9.46
C LEU A 114 2.50 -8.52 8.96
N LEU A 115 1.18 -8.33 8.79
CA LEU A 115 0.61 -7.07 8.35
C LEU A 115 0.66 -5.98 9.45
N GLN A 116 0.66 -6.37 10.73
CA GLN A 116 0.72 -5.42 11.85
C GLN A 116 1.97 -4.52 11.85
N GLU A 117 3.09 -4.98 11.29
CA GLU A 117 4.31 -4.16 11.14
C GLU A 117 4.06 -2.91 10.30
N TYR A 118 3.05 -2.93 9.43
CA TYR A 118 2.73 -1.85 8.50
C TYR A 118 1.54 -1.00 8.95
N LYS A 119 1.19 -1.00 10.24
CA LYS A 119 0.11 -0.12 10.75
C LYS A 119 0.37 1.31 10.32
N MET A 120 -0.62 1.91 9.64
CA MET A 120 -0.42 3.21 8.97
C MET A 120 0.07 4.29 9.93
N GLU A 121 -0.47 4.33 11.15
CA GLU A 121 -0.07 5.29 12.15
C GLU A 121 1.42 5.19 12.54
N ASP A 122 1.97 3.98 12.59
CA ASP A 122 3.35 3.75 13.01
C ASP A 122 4.31 4.05 11.87
N VAL A 123 3.97 3.62 10.65
CA VAL A 123 4.74 3.94 9.44
C VAL A 123 4.77 5.45 9.21
N ILE A 124 3.66 6.17 9.38
CA ILE A 124 3.62 7.63 9.24
C ILE A 124 4.44 8.32 10.32
N LYS A 125 4.45 7.84 11.57
CA LYS A 125 5.32 8.37 12.63
C LYS A 125 6.79 8.21 12.25
N ASP A 126 7.18 7.05 11.74
CA ASP A 126 8.54 6.80 11.26
C ASP A 126 8.92 7.73 10.10
N CYS A 127 8.01 7.95 9.14
CA CYS A 127 8.20 8.92 8.06
C CYS A 127 8.33 10.37 8.55
N LYS A 128 7.80 10.73 9.73
CA LYS A 128 7.98 12.06 10.32
C LYS A 128 9.30 12.21 11.09
N VAL A 129 9.89 11.10 11.56
CA VAL A 129 11.11 11.10 12.37
C VAL A 129 12.37 10.98 11.50
N LYS A 130 12.25 10.35 10.32
CA LYS A 130 13.39 10.07 9.44
C LYS A 130 13.66 11.13 8.36
N PHE A 131 12.83 12.16 8.22
CA PHE A 131 12.93 13.17 7.15
C PHE A 131 12.63 14.59 7.62
#